data_AF-A0A6G1YTX4-F1
#
_entry.id   AF-A0A6G1YTX4-F1
#
_cell.length_a   1.000
_cell.length_b   1.000
_cell.length_c   1.000
_cell.angle_alpha   90.00
_cell.angle_beta   90.00
_cell.angle_gamma   90.00
#
_symmetry.space_group_name_H-M   'P 1'
#
loop_
_entity.id
_entity.type
_entity.pdbx_description
1 polymer ?
#
loop_
_entity_poly.entity_id
_entity_poly.type
_entity_poly.pdbx_seq_one_letter_code
_entity_poly.pdbx_strand_id
1 'polypeptide(L)' 'NKLEDHAEFLTMFKTTNQCSEELKAEIEKRHPYEIPEVVELKLNDVSESYVAWMALSTNSVI' A
#
# COMPACT_ATOMS: atom_id res chain seq x y z
N ASN A 1 4.19 -30.27 8.71
CA ASN A 1 5.40 -29.44 8.66
C ASN A 1 6.20 -29.78 7.42
N LYS A 2 5.98 -29.03 6.35
CA LYS A 2 6.71 -29.12 5.09
C LYS A 2 7.13 -27.70 4.71
N LEU A 3 8.34 -27.56 4.18
CA LEU A 3 8.81 -26.31 3.61
C LEU A 3 8.14 -26.14 2.25
N GLU A 4 7.52 -24.98 2.03
CA GLU A 4 6.93 -24.60 0.75
C GLU A 4 7.76 -23.45 0.15
N ASP A 5 7.81 -23.40 -1.18
CA ASP A 5 8.53 -22.41 -1.96
C ASP A 5 7.66 -22.02 -3.17
N HIS A 6 7.30 -20.75 -3.27
CA HIS A 6 6.42 -20.19 -4.29
C HIS A 6 7.01 -18.91 -4.85
N ALA A 7 6.93 -18.74 -6.17
CA ALA A 7 7.32 -17.50 -6.82
C ALA A 7 6.20 -16.45 -6.69
N GLU A 8 6.54 -15.28 -6.17
CA GLU A 8 5.61 -14.18 -5.91
C GLU A 8 6.19 -12.84 -6.39
N PHE A 9 5.36 -11.80 -6.40
CA PHE A 9 5.77 -10.44 -6.74
C PHE A 9 5.66 -9.52 -5.53
N LEU A 10 6.75 -8.83 -5.18
CA LEU A 10 6.70 -7.75 -4.21
C LEU A 10 6.18 -6.47 -4.89
N THR A 11 5.11 -5.90 -4.35
CA THR A 11 4.52 -4.64 -4.86
C THR A 11 4.64 -3.53 -3.83
N MET A 12 5.01 -2.32 -4.28
CA MET A 12 5.11 -1.14 -3.43
C MET A 12 4.15 -0.05 -3.87
N PHE A 13 3.04 0.07 -3.15
CA PHE A 13 2.09 1.17 -3.30
C PHE A 13 2.54 2.40 -2.51
N LYS A 14 2.22 3.59 -3.03
CA LYS A 14 2.38 4.86 -2.32
C LYS A 14 1.00 5.49 -2.25
N THR A 15 0.61 5.88 -1.06
CA THR A 15 -0.69 6.50 -0.80
C THR A 15 -0.54 7.43 0.40
N THR A 16 -1.58 8.21 0.68
CA THR A 16 -1.67 9.00 1.89
C THR A 16 -2.27 8.18 3.02
N ASN A 17 -2.05 8.63 4.26
CA ASN A 17 -2.66 8.00 5.43
C ASN A 17 -4.20 7.97 5.35
N GLN A 18 -4.81 8.98 4.70
CA GLN A 18 -6.26 9.08 4.53
C GLN A 18 -6.82 7.96 3.62
N CYS A 19 -6.06 7.55 2.60
CA CYS A 19 -6.48 6.54 1.62
C CYS A 19 -5.89 5.15 1.90
N SER A 20 -5.13 4.99 2.98
CA SER A 20 -4.43 3.73 3.31
C SER A 20 -5.40 2.60 3.63
N GLU A 21 -6.44 2.85 4.42
CA GLU A 21 -7.44 1.83 4.79
C GLU A 21 -8.24 1.34 3.58
N GLU A 22 -8.67 2.27 2.71
CA GLU A 22 -9.39 1.94 1.48
C GLU A 22 -8.54 1.09 0.53
N LEU A 23 -7.25 1.45 0.39
CA LEU A 23 -6.32 0.68 -0.42
C LEU A 23 -6.14 -0.75 0.11
N LYS A 24 -5.97 -0.92 1.43
CA LYS A 24 -5.83 -2.25 2.06
C LYS A 24 -7.08 -3.10 1.80
N ALA A 25 -8.27 -2.52 1.99
CA ALA A 25 -9.53 -3.21 1.75
C ALA A 25 -9.70 -3.64 0.28
N GLU A 26 -9.33 -2.79 -0.69
CA GLU A 26 -9.39 -3.16 -2.10
C GLU A 26 -8.34 -4.21 -2.50
N ILE A 27 -7.15 -4.21 -1.88
CA ILE A 27 -6.17 -5.29 -2.04
C ILE A 27 -6.74 -6.60 -1.51
N GLU A 28 -7.23 -6.64 -0.27
CA GLU A 28 -7.81 -7.86 0.34
C GLU A 28 -8.97 -8.42 -0.49
N LYS A 29 -9.84 -7.56 -1.00
CA LYS A 29 -10.98 -7.95 -1.82
C LYS A 29 -10.61 -8.53 -3.19
N ARG A 30 -9.49 -8.09 -3.78
CA ARG A 30 -9.09 -8.46 -5.15
C ARG A 30 -7.98 -9.51 -5.19
N HIS A 31 -7.23 -9.65 -4.11
CA HIS A 31 -6.11 -10.58 -4.07
C HIS A 31 -6.62 -12.03 -4.19
N PRO A 32 -5.95 -12.90 -4.95
CA PRO A 32 -6.37 -14.30 -5.11
C PRO A 32 -6.24 -15.14 -3.83
N TYR A 33 -5.57 -14.62 -2.80
CA TYR A 33 -5.37 -15.32 -1.54
C TYR A 33 -6.42 -14.90 -0.53
N GLU A 34 -6.87 -15.84 0.29
CA GLU A 34 -7.81 -15.58 1.39
C GLU A 34 -7.21 -14.62 2.42
N ILE A 35 -5.90 -14.71 2.66
CA ILE A 35 -5.16 -13.85 3.59
C ILE A 35 -3.88 -13.35 2.88
N PRO A 36 -3.92 -12.19 2.20
CA PRO A 36 -2.73 -11.61 1.58
C PRO A 36 -1.79 -10.96 2.61
N GLU A 37 -0.50 -10.87 2.28
CA GLU A 37 0.44 -10.06 3.04
C GLU A 37 0.31 -8.58 2.64
N VAL A 38 -0.12 -7.74 3.59
CA VAL A 38 -0.25 -6.29 3.39
C VAL A 38 0.35 -5.55 4.59
N VAL A 39 1.46 -4.84 4.36
CA VAL A 39 2.20 -4.11 5.39
C VAL A 39 2.36 -2.64 5.00
N GLU A 40 2.18 -1.74 5.97
CA GLU A 40 2.33 -0.30 5.79
C GLU A 40 3.62 0.21 6.44
N LEU A 41 4.38 1.02 5.70
CA LEU A 41 5.60 1.67 6.17
C LEU A 41 5.40 3.19 6.19
N LYS A 42 5.65 3.82 7.34
CA LYS A 42 5.58 5.27 7.48
C LYS A 42 6.85 5.92 6.93
N LEU A 43 6.68 6.89 6.04
CA LEU A 43 7.78 7.69 5.50
C LEU A 43 7.98 8.95 6.37
N ASN A 44 9.15 9.08 7.00
CA ASN A 44 9.45 10.20 7.91
C ASN A 44 10.29 11.31 7.28
N ASP A 45 10.99 11.03 6.18
CA ASP A 45 11.82 11.99 5.46
C ASP A 45 11.54 11.88 3.96
N VAL A 46 10.71 12.79 3.47
CA VAL A 46 10.25 12.85 2.07
C VAL A 46 10.15 14.31 1.69
N SER A 47 10.56 14.65 0.46
CA SER A 47 10.44 16.02 -0.04
C SER A 47 8.99 16.51 -0.01
N GLU A 48 8.77 17.71 0.51
CA GLU A 48 7.44 18.33 0.61
C GLU A 48 6.71 18.39 -0.72
N SER A 49 7.41 18.72 -1.81
CA SER A 49 6.85 18.77 -3.16
C SER A 49 6.28 17.43 -3.63
N TYR A 50 6.91 16.32 -3.25
CA TYR A 50 6.45 14.98 -3.61
C TYR A 50 5.24 14.57 -2.76
N VAL A 51 5.22 14.92 -1.47
CA VAL A 51 4.06 14.70 -0.61
C VAL A 51 2.84 15.48 -1.12
N ALA A 52 3.03 16.75 -1.50
CA ALA A 52 1.97 17.57 -2.07
C ALA A 52 1.42 16.97 -3.38
N TRP A 53 2.31 16.52 -4.27
CA TRP A 53 1.90 15.84 -5.51
C TRP A 53 1.12 14.55 -5.22
N MET A 54 1.57 13.74 -4.26
CA MET A 54 0.86 12.51 -3.86
C MET A 54 -0.54 12.83 -3.32
N ALA A 55 -0.65 13.79 -2.41
CA ALA A 55 -1.94 14.19 -1.83
C ALA A 55 -2.94 14.65 -2.90
N LEU A 56 -2.50 15.47 -3.86
CA LEU A 56 -3.30 15.88 -5.00
C LEU A 56 -3.69 14.70 -5.90
N SER A 57 -2.77 13.75 -6.11
CA SER A 57 -2.99 12.57 -6.96
C SER A 57 -3.92 11.54 -6.34
N THR A 58 -4.03 11.50 -5.01
CA THR A 58 -4.92 10.59 -4.27
C THR A 58 -6.18 11.29 -3.77
N ASN A 59 -6.49 12.48 -4.30
CA ASN A 59 -7.67 13.26 -3.91
C ASN A 59 -7.81 13.49 -2.40
N SER A 60 -6.68 13.42 -1.69
CA SER A 60 -6.59 13.64 -0.25
C SER A 60 -6.62 15.14 -0.03
N VAL A 61 -7.64 15.64 0.68
CA VAL A 61 -7.73 17.06 1.00
C VAL A 61 -6.54 17.40 1.91
N ILE A 62 -5.72 18.36 1.47
CA ILE A 62 -4.65 18.97 2.29
C ILE A 62 -5.29 19.76 3.41
#